data_AF-A0A069D5V2-F1
#
_entry.id   AF-A0A069D5V2-F1
#
_cell.length_a   1.000
_cell.length_b   1.000
_cell.length_c   1.000
_cell.angle_alpha   90.00
_cell.angle_beta   90.00
_cell.angle_gamma   90.00
#
_symmetry.space_group_name_H-M   'P 1'
#
loop_
_entity.id
_entity.type
_entity.pdbx_description
1 polymer ?
#
loop_
_entity_poly.entity_id
_entity_poly.type
_entity_poly.pdbx_seq_one_letter_code
_entity_poly.pdbx_strand_id
1 'polypeptide(L)' 'MLYSTDAWHTHNSRELVGVFSNQDELNKYLSKMKRAGKLSDEDMAMLINYNQTQGRDINYLVETEKINPKYERKN' A
#
# COMPACT_ATOMS: atom_id res chain seq x y z
N MET A 1 -1.00 -5.39 -2.21
CA MET A 1 0.41 -5.01 -2.41
C MET A 1 0.59 -3.59 -1.89
N LEU A 2 1.76 -3.29 -1.32
CA LEU A 2 2.14 -1.95 -0.88
C LEU A 2 3.32 -1.50 -1.71
N TYR A 3 3.22 -0.30 -2.29
CA TYR A 3 4.27 0.35 -3.04
C TYR A 3 4.70 1.63 -2.34
N SER A 4 5.96 2.02 -2.49
CA SER A 4 6.41 3.40 -2.31
C SER A 4 6.46 4.10 -3.65
N THR A 5 6.18 5.39 -3.67
CA THR A 5 6.10 6.19 -4.89
C THR A 5 6.60 7.61 -4.66
N ASP A 6 6.83 8.32 -5.77
CA ASP A 6 7.04 9.77 -5.74
C ASP A 6 5.77 10.55 -5.33
N ALA A 7 5.90 11.89 -5.31
CA ALA A 7 4.84 12.84 -4.98
C ALA A 7 3.59 12.75 -5.89
N TRP A 8 3.74 12.19 -7.09
CA TRP A 8 2.73 12.15 -8.13
C TRP A 8 2.21 10.74 -8.41
N HIS A 9 2.67 9.76 -7.62
CA HIS A 9 2.38 8.33 -7.81
C HIS A 9 2.67 7.86 -9.24
N THR A 10 3.71 8.40 -9.89
CA THR A 10 4.03 8.03 -11.28
C THR A 10 4.29 6.53 -11.34
N HIS A 11 3.77 5.86 -12.37
CA HIS A 11 3.86 4.40 -12.46
C HIS A 11 5.31 3.90 -12.41
N ASN A 12 6.24 4.62 -13.05
CA ASN A 12 7.65 4.28 -13.08
C ASN A 12 8.40 4.53 -11.76
N SER A 13 7.81 5.29 -10.83
CA SER A 13 8.38 5.51 -9.49
C SER A 13 7.97 4.45 -8.47
N ARG A 14 7.09 3.52 -8.85
CA ARG A 14 6.56 2.51 -7.94
C ARG A 14 7.62 1.49 -7.59
N GLU A 15 7.97 1.42 -6.32
CA GLU A 15 8.83 0.38 -5.77
C GLU A 15 8.03 -0.52 -4.84
N LEU A 16 8.13 -1.84 -5.02
CA LEU A 16 7.38 -2.80 -4.21
C LEU A 16 7.97 -2.85 -2.79
N VAL A 17 7.18 -2.43 -1.81
CA VAL A 17 7.54 -2.50 -0.38
C VAL A 17 7.16 -3.88 0.19
N GLY A 18 6.02 -4.42 -0.22
CA GLY A 18 5.58 -5.73 0.27
C GLY A 18 4.32 -6.28 -0.40
N VAL A 19 4.22 -7.60 -0.40
CA VAL A 19 3.02 -8.34 -0.81
C VAL A 19 2.38 -8.93 0.44
N PHE A 20 1.07 -8.72 0.57
CA PHE A 20 0.29 -9.17 1.71
C PHE A 20 -0.85 -10.06 1.20
N SER A 21 -1.07 -11.18 1.88
CA SER A 21 -2.09 -12.16 1.50
C SER A 21 -3.52 -11.67 1.78
N ASN A 22 -3.67 -10.73 2.72
CA ASN A 22 -4.94 -10.14 3.10
C ASN A 22 -4.73 -8.75 3.74
N GLN A 23 -5.85 -8.08 4.01
CA GLN A 23 -5.86 -6.73 4.60
C GLN A 23 -5.32 -6.71 6.04
N ASP A 24 -5.54 -7.76 6.83
CA ASP A 24 -5.09 -7.80 8.23
C ASP A 24 -3.56 -7.80 8.34
N GLU A 25 -2.88 -8.55 7.48
CA GLU A 25 -1.43 -8.57 7.42
C GLU A 25 -0.86 -7.21 6.95
N LEU A 26 -1.52 -6.57 5.98
CA LEU A 26 -1.19 -5.20 5.58
C LEU A 26 -1.37 -4.23 6.75
N ASN A 27 -2.49 -4.27 7.46
CA ASN A 27 -2.77 -3.39 8.60
C ASN A 27 -1.76 -3.57 9.74
N LYS A 28 -1.33 -4.81 10.01
CA LYS A 28 -0.25 -5.10 10.98
C LYS A 28 1.07 -4.47 10.56
N TYR A 29 1.40 -4.50 9.27
CA TYR A 29 2.60 -3.89 8.72
C TYR A 29 2.54 -2.36 8.80
N LEU A 30 1.45 -1.73 8.37
CA LEU A 30 1.26 -0.28 8.46
C LEU A 30 1.32 0.20 9.92
N SER A 31 0.75 -0.55 10.86
CA SER A 31 0.85 -0.27 12.29
C SER A 31 2.31 -0.31 12.81
N LYS A 32 3.14 -1.22 12.28
CA LYS A 32 4.59 -1.25 12.60
C LYS A 32 5.30 -0.02 12.03
N MET A 33 4.99 0.38 10.80
CA MET A 33 5.55 1.59 10.19
C MET A 33 5.20 2.84 11.00
N LYS A 34 3.94 2.96 11.44
CA LYS A 34 3.50 4.03 12.34
C LYS A 34 4.30 4.06 13.63
N ARG A 35 4.43 2.92 14.33
CA ARG A 35 5.23 2.82 15.57
C ARG A 35 6.71 3.15 15.36
N ALA A 36 7.22 2.93 14.15
CA ALA A 36 8.59 3.28 13.77
C ALA A 36 8.74 4.75 13.31
N GLY A 37 7.69 5.57 13.41
CA GLY A 37 7.72 6.98 12.99
C GLY A 37 7.70 7.19 11.47
N LYS A 38 7.47 6.14 10.68
CA LYS A 38 7.43 6.22 9.21
C LYS A 38 6.09 6.68 8.65
N LEU A 39 5.02 6.61 9.46
CA LEU A 39 3.67 7.06 9.12
C LEU A 39 3.11 7.85 10.30
N SER A 40 2.45 8.97 10.00
CA SER A 40 1.68 9.78 10.92
C SER A 40 0.25 9.23 11.08
N ASP A 41 -0.53 9.83 11.99
CA ASP A 41 -1.96 9.55 12.10
C ASP A 41 -2.73 9.91 10.83
N GLU A 42 -2.34 11.01 10.18
CA GLU A 42 -2.94 11.46 8.92
C GLU A 42 -2.63 10.49 7.79
N ASP A 43 -1.39 9.99 7.69
CA ASP A 43 -1.04 8.97 6.68
C ASP A 43 -1.87 7.71 6.84
N MET A 44 -2.07 7.27 8.09
CA MET A 44 -2.89 6.11 8.38
C MET A 44 -4.34 6.35 7.96
N ALA A 45 -4.90 7.53 8.25
CA ALA A 45 -6.24 7.89 7.81
C ALA A 45 -6.35 7.93 6.28
N MET A 46 -5.34 8.48 5.58
CA MET A 46 -5.32 8.50 4.12
C MET A 46 -5.23 7.09 3.52
N LEU A 47 -4.38 6.22 4.07
CA LEU A 47 -4.27 4.83 3.63
C LEU A 47 -5.57 4.05 3.83
N ILE A 48 -6.29 4.29 4.93
CA ILE A 48 -7.58 3.65 5.21
C ILE A 48 -8.67 4.13 4.24
N ASN A 49 -8.72 5.43 3.97
CA ASN A 49 -9.82 6.03 3.21
C ASN A 49 -9.59 6.03 1.69
N TYR A 50 -8.32 6.12 1.27
CA TYR A 50 -7.94 6.38 -0.13
C TYR A 50 -6.92 5.38 -0.67
N ASN A 51 -6.48 4.40 0.12
CA ASN A 51 -5.43 3.45 -0.23
C ASN A 51 -4.09 4.09 -0.61
N GLN A 52 -3.85 5.35 -0.25
CA GLN A 52 -2.60 6.04 -0.55
C GLN A 52 -2.29 7.13 0.46
N THR A 53 -1.04 7.55 0.55
CA THR A 53 -0.65 8.81 1.21
C THR A 53 -0.41 9.90 0.16
N GLN A 54 -0.39 11.16 0.59
CA GLN A 54 -0.05 12.29 -0.28
C GLN A 54 0.72 13.36 0.51
N GLY A 55 1.52 14.17 -0.19
CA GLY A 55 2.21 15.33 0.41
C GLY A 55 3.50 14.98 1.17
N ARG A 56 4.07 13.79 0.94
CA ARG A 56 5.31 13.32 1.54
C ARG A 56 6.46 13.33 0.52
N ASP A 57 7.69 13.28 1.03
CA ASP A 57 8.88 12.99 0.20
C ASP A 57 8.79 11.59 -0.42
N ILE A 58 8.23 10.62 0.33
CA ILE A 58 7.94 9.25 -0.12
C ILE A 58 6.49 8.95 0.23
N ASN A 59 5.67 8.72 -0.79
CA ASN A 59 4.29 8.28 -0.62
C ASN A 59 4.17 6.77 -0.67
N TYR A 60 3.04 6.28 -0.18
CA TYR A 60 2.68 4.88 -0.22
C TYR A 60 1.37 4.69 -0.97
N LEU A 61 1.27 3.59 -1.70
CA LEU A 61 0.09 3.20 -2.47
C LEU A 61 -0.23 1.72 -2.21
N VAL A 62 -1.49 1.44 -1.90
CA VAL A 62 -2.02 0.09 -1.69
C VAL A 62 -2.84 -0.29 -2.93
N GLU A 63 -2.46 -1.38 -3.58
CA GLU A 63 -3.21 -1.96 -4.70
C GLU A 63 -3.53 -3.43 -4.41
N THR A 64 -4.75 -3.83 -4.74
CA THR A 64 -5.17 -5.23 -4.66
C THR A 64 -5.05 -5.85 -6.06
N GLU A 65 -4.21 -6.86 -6.17
CA GLU A 65 -3.98 -7.58 -7.41
C GLU A 65 -4.40 -9.03 -7.28
N LYS A 66 -5.06 -9.56 -8.31
CA LYS A 66 -5.38 -10.98 -8.39
C LYS A 66 -4.14 -11.74 -8.84
N ILE A 67 -3.65 -12.64 -7.98
CA ILE A 67 -2.54 -13.52 -8.35
C ILE A 67 -3.08 -14.67 -9.21
N ASN A 68 -2.50 -14.86 -10.40
CA ASN A 68 -2.83 -15.94 -11.35
C ASN A 68 -4.28 -15.96 -11.87
N PRO A 69 -4.75 -14.93 -12.59
CA PRO A 69 -6.12 -14.85 -13.11
C PRO A 69 -6.47 -15.95 -14.13
N LYS A 70 -5.48 -16.64 -14.72
CA LYS A 70 -5.70 -17.74 -15.69
C LYS A 70 -6.39 -18.98 -15.09
N TYR A 71 -6.45 -19.13 -13.77
CA TYR A 71 -7.05 -20.28 -13.09
C TYR A 71 -8.38 -19.96 -12.40
N GLU A 72 -9.01 -18.82 -12.71
CA GLU A 72 -10.40 -18.60 -12.30
C GLU A 72 -11.29 -19.62 -13.03
N ARG A 73 -11.66 -20.69 -12.30
CA ARG A 73 -12.56 -21.72 -12.79
C ARG A 73 -13.91 -21.05 -13.08
N LYS A 74 -14.23 -20.88 -14.35
CA LYS A 74 -15.57 -20.47 -14.78
C LYS A 74 -16.54 -21.56 -14.33
N ASN A 75 -17.40 -21.24 -13.37
CA ASN A 75 -18.58 -22.04 -13.05
C ASN A 75 -19.66 -21.77 -14.09
#